data_AF-A0A365K8Z3-F1
#
_entry.id   AF-A0A365K8Z3-F1
#
_cell.length_a   1.000
_cell.length_b   1.000
_cell.length_c   1.000
_cell.angle_alpha   90.00
_cell.angle_beta   90.00
_cell.angle_gamma   90.00
#
_symmetry.space_group_name_H-M   'P 1'
#
loop_
_entity.id
_entity.type
_entity.pdbx_description
1 polymer ?
#
loop_
_entity_poly.entity_id
_entity_poly.type
_entity_poly.pdbx_seq_one_letter_code
_entity_poly.pdbx_strand_id
1 'polypeptide(L)' 'MEAVLNFFRFLGMGVFFLGIALFLITVLNNWLDFASATWLGGAFWRVYLFFAVSGILLYILITFRRKKDD' A
#
# COMPACT_ATOMS: atom_id res chain seq x y z
N MET A 1 25.45 -6.74 0.96
CA MET A 1 24.26 -6.55 1.81
C MET A 1 23.46 -5.29 1.44
N GLU A 2 24.11 -4.16 1.15
CA GLU A 2 23.41 -2.91 0.78
C GLU A 2 22.50 -3.01 -0.44
N ALA A 3 22.91 -3.75 -1.48
CA ALA A 3 22.09 -3.93 -2.69
C ALA A 3 20.75 -4.62 -2.40
N VAL A 4 20.75 -5.63 -1.53
CA VAL A 4 19.53 -6.34 -1.12
C VAL A 4 18.64 -5.41 -0.29
N LEU A 5 19.23 -4.62 0.61
CA LEU A 5 18.49 -3.66 1.42
C LEU A 5 17.84 -2.55 0.57
N ASN A 6 18.55 -2.05 -0.44
CA ASN A 6 18.03 -1.07 -1.39
C ASN A 6 16.94 -1.66 -2.30
N PHE A 7 17.07 -2.93 -2.69
CA PHE A 7 16.02 -3.64 -3.43
C PHE A 7 14.72 -3.72 -2.60
N PHE A 8 14.79 -4.16 -1.34
CA PHE A 8 13.61 -4.18 -0.46
C PHE A 8 13.02 -2.79 -0.21
N ARG A 9 13.87 -1.75 -0.12
CA ARG A 9 13.42 -0.35 0.01
C ARG A 9 12.66 0.13 -1.23
N PHE A 10 13.19 -0.17 -2.41
CA PHE A 10 12.56 0.19 -3.68
C PHE A 10 11.25 -0.56 -3.87
N LEU A 11 11.22 -1.85 -3.52
CA LEU A 11 10.01 -2.67 -3.56
C LEU A 11 8.94 -2.16 -2.59
N GLY A 12 9.35 -1.79 -1.37
CA GLY A 12 8.46 -1.17 -0.39
C GLY A 12 7.88 0.16 -0.86
N MET A 13 8.72 1.04 -1.45
CA MET A 13 8.25 2.30 -2.05
C MET A 13 7.34 2.06 -3.26
N GLY A 14 7.66 1.11 -4.13
CA GLY A 14 6.85 0.75 -5.29
C GLY A 14 5.46 0.24 -4.89
N VAL A 15 5.40 -0.67 -3.91
CA VAL A 15 4.13 -1.19 -3.36
C VAL A 15 3.33 -0.08 -2.68
N PHE A 16 4.00 0.82 -1.94
CA PHE A 16 3.34 1.97 -1.32
C PHE A 16 2.71 2.91 -2.36
N PHE A 17 3.45 3.21 -3.43
CA PHE A 17 2.97 4.06 -4.52
C PHE A 17 1.82 3.41 -5.29
N LEU A 18 1.91 2.10 -5.56
CA LEU A 18 0.84 1.30 -6.15
C LEU A 18 -0.41 1.29 -5.26
N GLY A 19 -0.23 1.19 -3.95
CA GLY A 19 -1.31 1.29 -2.97
C GLY A 19 -2.04 2.64 -3.06
N ILE A 20 -1.31 3.74 -3.09
CA ILE A 20 -1.89 5.08 -3.24
C ILE A 20 -2.63 5.23 -4.59
N ALA A 21 -2.06 4.74 -5.69
CA ALA A 21 -2.71 4.81 -6.99
C ALA A 21 -4.03 4.00 -7.00
N LEU A 22 -4.01 2.78 -6.46
CA LEU A 22 -5.21 1.95 -6.31
C LEU A 22 -6.25 2.61 -5.40
N PHE A 23 -5.83 3.31 -4.35
CA PHE A 23 -6.74 4.08 -3.50
C PHE A 23 -7.47 5.16 -4.29
N LEU A 24 -6.72 5.99 -5.01
CA LEU A 24 -7.28 7.08 -5.80
C LEU A 24 -8.26 6.57 -6.85
N ILE A 25 -7.90 5.49 -7.55
CA ILE A 25 -8.78 4.82 -8.51
C ILE A 25 -10.05 4.31 -7.82
N THR A 26 -9.92 3.71 -6.64
CA THR A 26 -11.08 3.20 -5.89
C THR A 26 -12.01 4.33 -5.45
N VAL A 27 -11.46 5.43 -4.92
CA VAL A 27 -12.25 6.61 -4.51
C VAL A 27 -12.94 7.25 -5.71
N LEU A 28 -12.23 7.44 -6.82
CA LEU A 28 -12.80 7.94 -8.07
C LEU A 28 -13.92 7.02 -8.58
N ASN A 29 -13.73 5.71 -8.53
CA ASN A 29 -14.74 4.76 -8.97
C ASN A 29 -15.95 4.74 -8.04
N ASN A 30 -15.77 4.86 -6.72
CA ASN A 30 -16.88 4.88 -5.77
C ASN A 30 -17.67 6.20 -5.82
N TRP A 31 -17.01 7.33 -6.09
CA TRP A 31 -17.64 8.65 -6.07
C TRP A 31 -18.25 9.03 -7.42
N LEU A 32 -17.54 8.77 -8.52
CA LEU A 32 -17.94 9.22 -9.86
C LEU A 32 -18.53 8.10 -10.72
N ASP A 33 -18.61 6.87 -10.20
CA ASP A 33 -18.98 5.67 -10.95
C ASP A 33 -18.19 5.56 -12.27
N PHE A 34 -16.92 5.99 -12.21
CA PHE A 34 -16.08 6.30 -13.37
C PHE A 34 -15.86 5.10 -14.29
N ALA A 35 -15.85 3.89 -13.74
CA ALA A 35 -15.86 2.64 -14.48
C ALA A 35 -16.91 1.69 -13.90
N SER A 36 -17.63 0.98 -14.78
CA SER A 36 -18.52 -0.14 -14.44
C SER A 36 -17.76 -1.38 -13.93
N ALA A 37 -16.59 -1.17 -13.32
CA ALA A 37 -15.79 -2.18 -12.69
C ALA A 37 -16.42 -2.52 -11.34
N THR A 38 -17.35 -3.47 -11.35
CA THR A 38 -18.02 -4.02 -10.15
C THR A 38 -17.04 -4.49 -9.06
N TRP A 39 -15.76 -4.67 -9.43
CA TRP A 39 -14.67 -5.14 -8.61
C TRP A 39 -14.03 -4.03 -7.78
N LEU A 40 -14.25 -2.75 -8.13
CA LEU A 40 -13.85 -1.56 -7.35
C LEU A 40 -14.97 -1.10 -6.38
N GLY A 41 -16.02 -1.91 -6.23
CA GLY A 41 -17.09 -1.71 -5.25
C GLY A 41 -16.69 -2.08 -3.81
N GLY A 42 -17.68 -2.20 -2.91
CA GLY A 42 -17.45 -2.34 -1.46
C GLY A 42 -16.56 -3.51 -1.00
N ALA A 43 -16.41 -4.56 -1.80
CA ALA A 43 -15.48 -5.65 -1.52
C ALA A 43 -14.00 -5.23 -1.66
N PHE A 44 -13.69 -4.37 -2.64
CA PHE A 44 -12.34 -3.85 -2.85
C PHE A 44 -11.86 -3.00 -1.69
N TRP A 45 -12.77 -2.21 -1.10
CA TRP A 45 -12.48 -1.37 0.06
C TRP A 45 -11.91 -2.17 1.23
N ARG A 46 -12.43 -3.39 1.45
CA ARG A 46 -11.95 -4.28 2.51
C ARG A 46 -10.53 -4.77 2.26
N VAL A 47 -10.25 -5.18 1.03
CA VAL A 47 -8.91 -5.64 0.60
C VAL A 47 -7.92 -4.48 0.62
N TYR A 48 -8.33 -3.31 0.15
CA TYR A 48 -7.55 -2.09 0.20
C TYR A 48 -7.19 -1.69 1.63
N LEU A 49 -8.18 -1.62 2.54
CA LEU A 49 -7.94 -1.32 3.95
C LEU A 49 -6.98 -2.34 4.59
N PHE A 50 -7.13 -3.62 4.27
CA PHE A 50 -6.22 -4.65 4.76
C PHE A 50 -4.78 -4.43 4.30
N PHE A 51 -4.56 -4.12 3.02
CA PHE A 51 -3.22 -3.81 2.49
C PHE A 51 -2.66 -2.50 3.05
N ALA A 52 -3.48 -1.46 3.21
CA ALA A 52 -3.07 -0.18 3.78
C ALA A 52 -2.62 -0.34 5.24
N VAL A 53 -3.42 -1.01 6.07
CA VAL A 53 -3.11 -1.28 7.49
C VAL A 53 -1.85 -2.15 7.59
N SER A 54 -1.76 -3.21 6.80
CA SER A 54 -0.58 -4.09 6.78
C SER A 54 0.68 -3.35 6.35
N GLY A 55 0.59 -2.47 5.35
CA GLY A 55 1.70 -1.64 4.88
C GLY A 55 2.18 -0.66 5.95
N ILE A 56 1.27 -0.02 6.67
CA ILE A 56 1.59 0.87 7.80
C ILE A 56 2.28 0.08 8.91
N LEU A 57 1.74 -1.09 9.29
CA LEU A 57 2.33 -1.95 10.32
C LEU A 57 3.74 -2.42 9.92
N LEU A 58 3.93 -2.82 8.67
CA LEU A 58 5.24 -3.22 8.14
C LEU A 58 6.23 -2.05 8.18
N TYR A 59 5.80 -0.85 7.78
CA TYR A 59 6.61 0.37 7.86
C TYR A 59 7.02 0.68 9.30
N ILE A 60 6.08 0.61 10.25
CA ILE A 60 6.33 0.79 11.68
C ILE A 60 7.34 -0.26 12.17
N LEU A 61 7.13 -1.55 11.86
CA LEU A 61 8.05 -2.63 12.24
C LEU A 61 9.48 -2.41 11.71
N ILE A 62 9.63 -2.04 10.44
CA ILE A 62 10.94 -1.74 9.84
C ILE A 62 11.57 -0.52 10.51
N THR A 63 10.78 0.53 10.77
CA THR A 63 11.25 1.79 11.38
C THR A 63 11.70 1.58 12.83
N PHE A 64 10.91 0.86 13.64
CA PHE A 64 11.26 0.56 15.02
C PHE A 64 12.40 -0.45 15.12
N ARG A 65 12.47 -1.42 14.20
CA ARG A 65 13.61 -2.34 14.14
C ARG A 65 14.92 -1.61 13.88
N ARG A 66 14.94 -0.61 12.99
CA ARG A 66 16.14 0.21 12.76
C ARG A 66 16.58 0.99 14.00
N LYS A 67 15.65 1.50 14.79
CA LYS A 67 15.95 2.26 16.02
C LYS A 67 16.61 1.46 17.14
N LYS A 68 16.61 0.12 17.06
CA LYS A 68 17.20 -0.77 18.06
C LYS A 68 18.63 -1.20 17.69
N ASP A 69 19.01 -1.07 16.42
CA ASP A 69 20.34 -1.41 15.90
C ASP A 69 21.28 -0.19 15.81
N ASP A 70 20.77 1.03 16.07
CA ASP A 70 21.57 2.27 16.33
C ASP A 70 21.76 2.47 17.85
#